data_AF-A0A7C3ECK9-F1
#
_entry.id   AF-A0A7C3ECK9-F1
#
_cell.length_a   1.000
_cell.length_b   1.000
_cell.length_c   1.000
_cell.angle_alpha   90.00
_cell.angle_beta   90.00
_cell.angle_gamma   90.00
#
_symmetry.space_group_name_H-M   'P 1'
#
loop_
_entity.id
_entity.type
_entity.pdbx_description
1 polymer ?
#
loop_
_entity_poly.entity_id
_entity_poly.type
_entity_poly.pdbx_seq_one_letter_code
_entity_poly.pdbx_strand_id
1 'polypeptide(L)'
;MAHQPRVAYDITVIHDCIVRDTDCFRQFNTKAKKLSLYHKRQQLLDKHPHIKEIVNAAFVRSLDKKRGAYVAKVGWLPTELVMTDQRIREMCRNMFTLPKQYAQKTGTSFGPCPGQGKLSACPPFSFNAQETREKLNQADIFIAIQSKKFVEPPEIRGWQDVLVNKYKKALEKAAGEGSVTAAFGAGPCQLCHPNPCLGGGECRSPEHRVFALESAGIAVLQLCRDMALLSEDSGWEIKFSKYFATYRQTHKEWKLTFGLAVKLT
;
A
#
# COMPACT_ATOMS: atom_id res chain seq x y z
N MET A 1 22.71 -29.68 -25.13
CA MET A 1 22.57 -28.36 -24.47
C MET A 1 22.27 -28.61 -23.01
N ALA A 2 23.12 -28.16 -22.08
CA ALA A 2 22.83 -28.25 -20.66
C ALA A 2 21.56 -27.45 -20.35
N HIS A 3 20.60 -28.06 -19.66
CA HIS A 3 19.43 -27.34 -19.17
C HIS A 3 19.93 -26.21 -18.27
N GLN A 4 19.80 -24.96 -18.73
CA GLN A 4 19.94 -23.81 -17.84
C GLN A 4 19.05 -24.04 -16.63
N PRO A 5 19.57 -23.91 -15.39
CA PRO A 5 18.74 -24.02 -14.21
C PRO A 5 17.59 -23.03 -14.35
N ARG A 6 16.36 -23.54 -14.22
CA ARG A 6 15.15 -22.71 -14.26
C ARG A 6 15.20 -21.74 -13.09
N VAL A 7 15.63 -20.50 -13.34
CA VAL A 7 15.54 -19.42 -12.37
C VAL A 7 14.07 -19.08 -12.21
N ALA A 8 13.45 -19.55 -11.13
CA ALA A 8 12.16 -19.05 -10.71
C ALA A 8 12.39 -17.65 -10.11
N TYR A 9 12.05 -16.61 -10.86
CA TYR A 9 12.01 -15.26 -10.32
C TYR A 9 10.85 -15.20 -9.31
N ASP A 10 11.16 -15.12 -8.01
CA ASP A 10 10.17 -14.90 -6.98
C ASP A 10 10.16 -13.41 -6.62
N ILE A 11 9.01 -12.77 -6.84
CA ILE A 11 8.80 -11.37 -6.49
C ILE A 11 9.07 -11.09 -5.01
N THR A 12 8.78 -12.06 -4.15
CA THR A 12 9.01 -11.98 -2.72
C THR A 12 10.50 -11.89 -2.44
N VAL A 13 11.31 -12.69 -3.14
CA VAL A 13 12.77 -12.65 -3.01
C VAL A 13 13.33 -11.31 -3.49
N ILE A 14 12.87 -10.81 -4.64
CA ILE A 14 13.29 -9.49 -5.16
C ILE A 14 12.94 -8.38 -4.16
N HIS A 15 11.69 -8.39 -3.67
CA HIS A 15 11.22 -7.43 -2.68
C HIS A 15 12.06 -7.51 -1.40
N ASP A 16 12.37 -8.72 -0.92
CA ASP A 16 13.16 -8.94 0.29
C ASP A 16 14.62 -8.48 0.14
N CYS A 17 15.22 -8.68 -1.03
CA CYS A 17 16.53 -8.11 -1.36
C CYS A 17 16.51 -6.59 -1.29
N ILE A 18 15.54 -5.94 -1.97
CA ILE A 18 15.40 -4.47 -1.95
C ILE A 18 15.23 -3.96 -0.51
N VAL A 19 14.35 -4.58 0.26
CA VAL A 19 14.08 -4.22 1.66
C VAL A 19 15.34 -4.30 2.53
N ARG A 20 16.09 -5.41 2.43
CA ARG A 20 17.31 -5.63 3.25
C ARG A 20 18.41 -4.60 2.97
N ASP A 21 18.42 -4.02 1.78
CA ASP A 21 19.36 -2.99 1.38
C ASP A 21 19.01 -1.60 1.92
N THR A 22 17.80 -1.40 2.44
CA THR A 22 17.38 -0.08 2.98
C THR A 22 18.00 0.19 4.35
N ASP A 23 18.37 1.45 4.61
CA ASP A 23 18.90 1.87 5.91
C ASP A 23 17.89 1.69 7.05
N CYS A 24 16.60 1.90 6.74
CA CYS A 24 15.49 1.61 7.65
C CYS A 24 15.52 0.14 8.13
N PHE A 25 15.63 -0.81 7.20
CA PHE A 25 15.71 -2.23 7.56
C PHE A 25 16.95 -2.51 8.40
N ARG A 26 18.13 -2.00 8.00
CA ARG A 26 19.39 -2.21 8.76
C ARG A 26 19.29 -1.66 10.18
N GLN A 27 18.69 -0.48 10.34
CA GLN A 27 18.49 0.15 11.64
C GLN A 27 17.55 -0.69 12.51
N PHE A 28 16.42 -1.13 11.96
CA PHE A 28 15.36 -1.85 12.68
C PHE A 28 15.26 -3.34 12.30
N ASN A 29 16.40 -4.02 12.13
CA ASN A 29 16.44 -5.40 11.63
C ASN A 29 16.01 -6.48 12.64
N THR A 30 15.79 -6.14 13.91
CA THR A 30 15.42 -7.11 14.96
C THR A 30 14.02 -6.84 15.52
N LYS A 31 13.34 -7.91 15.98
CA LYS A 31 12.06 -7.83 16.68
C LYS A 31 12.12 -6.85 17.86
N ALA A 32 13.17 -6.93 18.68
CA ALA A 32 13.33 -6.07 19.85
C ALA A 32 13.38 -4.58 19.50
N LYS A 33 14.12 -4.20 18.44
CA LYS A 33 14.19 -2.80 18.01
C LYS A 33 12.86 -2.28 17.47
N LYS A 34 12.14 -3.09 16.68
CA LYS A 34 10.81 -2.73 16.16
C LYS A 34 9.79 -2.54 17.30
N LEU A 35 9.75 -3.47 18.25
CA LEU A 35 8.88 -3.38 19.42
C LEU A 35 9.24 -2.18 20.31
N SER A 36 10.53 -1.93 20.55
CA SER A 36 10.98 -0.77 21.32
C SER A 36 10.48 0.55 20.71
N LEU A 37 10.63 0.73 19.40
CA LEU A 37 10.11 1.90 18.70
C LEU A 37 8.58 1.96 18.74
N TYR A 38 7.90 0.82 18.54
CA TYR A 38 6.44 0.74 18.61
C TYR A 38 5.90 1.18 19.97
N HIS A 39 6.46 0.68 21.08
CA HIS A 39 6.06 1.09 22.43
C HIS A 39 6.34 2.56 22.71
N LYS A 40 7.47 3.10 22.21
CA LYS A 40 7.75 4.54 22.31
C LYS A 40 6.68 5.38 21.60
N ARG A 41 6.26 4.98 20.40
CA ARG A 41 5.16 5.65 19.67
C ARG A 41 3.80 5.40 20.28
N GLN A 42 3.59 4.25 20.92
CA GLN A 42 2.36 3.94 21.65
C GLN A 42 2.17 4.91 22.82
N GLN A 43 3.21 5.21 23.59
CA GLN A 43 3.18 6.20 24.67
C GLN A 43 2.82 7.61 24.16
N LEU A 44 3.22 7.96 22.93
CA LEU A 44 2.78 9.21 22.30
C LEU A 44 1.29 9.13 21.94
N LEU A 45 0.86 8.07 21.24
CA LEU A 45 -0.52 7.86 20.83
C LEU A 45 -1.50 7.78 22.03
N ASP A 46 -1.05 7.26 23.17
CA ASP A 46 -1.83 7.21 24.41
C ASP A 46 -2.22 8.59 24.95
N LYS A 47 -1.50 9.65 24.56
CA LYS A 47 -1.85 11.05 24.86
C LYS A 47 -2.96 11.60 23.95
N HIS A 48 -3.34 10.88 22.89
CA HIS A 48 -4.37 11.28 21.93
C HIS A 48 -5.49 10.21 21.86
N PRO A 49 -6.30 10.06 22.93
CA PRO A 49 -7.30 9.00 23.03
C PRO A 49 -8.35 9.06 21.91
N HIS A 50 -8.71 10.25 21.43
CA HIS A 50 -9.62 10.44 20.29
C HIS A 50 -9.07 9.84 18.98
N ILE A 51 -7.75 9.86 18.77
CA ILE A 51 -7.12 9.17 17.63
C ILE A 51 -7.15 7.65 17.86
N LYS A 52 -6.94 7.16 19.09
CA LYS A 52 -7.05 5.72 19.36
C LYS A 52 -8.44 5.17 19.04
N GLU A 53 -9.49 5.93 19.35
CA GLU A 53 -10.87 5.56 19.01
C GLU A 53 -11.09 5.48 17.48
N ILE A 54 -10.41 6.34 16.73
CA ILE A 54 -10.53 6.42 15.28
C ILE A 54 -9.71 5.35 14.55
N VAL A 55 -8.56 4.93 15.13
CA VAL A 55 -7.71 3.84 14.62
C VAL A 55 -8.31 2.48 15.00
N ASN A 56 -9.53 2.23 14.50
CA ASN A 56 -10.27 1.02 14.76
C ASN A 56 -11.10 0.60 13.54
N ALA A 57 -11.16 -0.71 13.27
CA ALA A 57 -11.91 -1.24 12.13
C ALA A 57 -13.42 -0.92 12.19
N ALA A 58 -14.03 -0.92 13.37
CA ALA A 58 -15.43 -0.55 13.57
C ALA A 58 -15.69 0.92 13.20
N PHE A 59 -14.78 1.83 13.58
CA PHE A 59 -14.89 3.24 13.18
C PHE A 59 -14.77 3.39 11.66
N VAL A 60 -13.72 2.82 11.04
CA VAL A 60 -13.54 2.93 9.59
C VAL A 60 -14.74 2.32 8.84
N ARG A 61 -15.32 1.22 9.36
CA ARG A 61 -16.56 0.63 8.81
C ARG A 61 -17.77 1.56 8.90
N SER A 62 -17.86 2.40 9.92
CA SER A 62 -19.02 3.29 10.14
C SER A 62 -19.02 4.51 9.21
N LEU A 63 -17.86 4.94 8.72
CA LEU A 63 -17.72 6.09 7.79
C LEU A 63 -18.51 5.92 6.48
N ASP A 64 -18.72 4.67 6.06
CA ASP A 64 -19.50 4.33 4.88
C ASP A 64 -19.96 2.88 4.98
N LYS A 65 -21.22 2.64 5.36
CA LYS A 65 -21.73 1.27 5.57
C LYS A 65 -21.50 0.35 4.36
N LYS A 66 -21.62 0.87 3.14
CA LYS A 66 -21.48 0.10 1.89
C LYS A 66 -20.01 -0.28 1.63
N ARG A 67 -19.10 0.70 1.72
CA ARG A 67 -17.67 0.52 1.42
C ARG A 67 -16.90 -0.08 2.60
N GLY A 68 -17.26 0.33 3.81
CA GLY A 68 -16.70 -0.13 5.08
C GLY A 68 -16.86 -1.63 5.29
N ALA A 69 -17.90 -2.27 4.74
CA ALA A 69 -18.10 -3.72 4.80
C ALA A 69 -16.87 -4.54 4.33
N TYR A 70 -16.03 -3.95 3.47
CA TYR A 70 -14.80 -4.55 2.95
C TYR A 70 -13.58 -4.37 3.83
N VAL A 71 -13.63 -3.57 4.90
CA VAL A 71 -12.51 -3.42 5.82
C VAL A 71 -12.39 -4.66 6.70
N ALA A 72 -11.28 -5.38 6.57
CA ALA A 72 -10.95 -6.52 7.43
C ALA A 72 -10.29 -6.02 8.71
N LYS A 73 -9.20 -5.25 8.56
CA LYS A 73 -8.33 -4.85 9.67
C LYS A 73 -7.92 -3.39 9.54
N VAL A 74 -7.68 -2.78 10.69
CA VAL A 74 -7.09 -1.46 10.85
C VAL A 74 -6.07 -1.57 11.97
N GLY A 75 -4.89 -1.03 11.75
CA GLY A 75 -3.84 -0.97 12.76
C GLY A 75 -2.87 0.15 12.41
N TRP A 76 -1.84 0.32 13.22
CA TRP A 76 -0.85 1.36 13.00
C TRP A 76 0.56 0.87 13.33
N LEU A 77 1.56 1.56 12.80
CA LEU A 77 2.96 1.37 13.13
C LEU A 77 3.71 2.72 13.06
N PRO A 78 4.86 2.86 13.74
CA PRO A 78 5.78 3.99 13.57
C PRO A 78 6.10 4.25 12.09
N THR A 79 6.10 5.51 11.66
CA THR A 79 6.42 5.86 10.26
C THR A 79 7.86 5.50 9.88
N GLU A 80 8.76 5.41 10.87
CA GLU A 80 10.15 5.00 10.67
C GLU A 80 10.29 3.51 10.31
N LEU A 81 9.25 2.70 10.51
CA LEU A 81 9.22 1.29 10.05
C LEU A 81 8.63 1.14 8.64
N VAL A 82 8.01 2.19 8.07
CA VAL A 82 7.46 2.13 6.71
C VAL A 82 8.59 2.32 5.71
N MET A 83 9.05 1.24 5.10
CA MET A 83 10.18 1.27 4.16
C MET A 83 9.79 1.84 2.80
N THR A 84 10.64 2.71 2.29
CA THR A 84 10.49 3.38 0.98
C THR A 84 11.75 3.14 0.16
N ASP A 85 11.62 2.64 -1.07
CA ASP A 85 12.76 2.45 -1.98
C ASP A 85 12.33 2.65 -3.44
N GLN A 86 13.16 3.33 -4.23
CA GLN A 86 12.88 3.63 -5.62
C GLN A 86 12.78 2.36 -6.49
N ARG A 87 13.52 1.29 -6.13
CA ARG A 87 13.42 -0.02 -6.79
C ARG A 87 12.05 -0.67 -6.57
N ILE A 88 11.37 -0.42 -5.44
CA ILE A 88 9.97 -0.87 -5.25
C ILE A 88 9.03 -0.17 -6.23
N ARG A 89 9.23 1.14 -6.44
CA ARG A 89 8.46 1.91 -7.42
C ARG A 89 8.69 1.43 -8.85
N GLU A 90 9.93 1.07 -9.20
CA GLU A 90 10.28 0.49 -10.51
C GLU A 90 9.74 -0.93 -10.67
N MET A 91 9.78 -1.73 -9.61
CA MET A 91 9.16 -3.05 -9.55
C MET A 91 7.64 -2.97 -9.82
N CYS A 92 6.97 -1.94 -9.32
CA CYS A 92 5.56 -1.65 -9.62
C CYS A 92 5.32 -1.31 -11.10
N ARG A 93 6.30 -0.69 -11.77
CA ARG A 93 6.23 -0.35 -13.20
C ARG A 93 6.42 -1.58 -14.10
N ASN A 94 7.44 -2.39 -13.80
CA ASN A 94 8.02 -3.29 -14.80
C ASN A 94 7.50 -4.74 -14.77
N MET A 95 6.58 -5.10 -13.86
CA MET A 95 6.21 -6.51 -13.68
C MET A 95 4.71 -6.78 -13.72
N PHE A 96 4.21 -6.89 -14.95
CA PHE A 96 2.96 -7.61 -15.23
C PHE A 96 3.20 -8.75 -16.21
N THR A 97 2.70 -9.92 -15.84
CA THR A 97 2.36 -10.99 -16.76
C THR A 97 0.92 -10.79 -17.22
N LEU A 98 0.72 -10.78 -18.54
CA LEU A 98 -0.62 -10.69 -19.12
C LEU A 98 -1.37 -12.01 -18.82
N PRO A 99 -2.70 -11.98 -18.61
CA PRO A 99 -3.49 -13.21 -18.48
C PRO A 99 -3.20 -14.17 -19.63
N LYS A 100 -3.23 -15.49 -19.37
CA LYS A 100 -2.80 -16.53 -20.33
C LYS A 100 -3.36 -16.34 -21.74
N GLN A 101 -4.66 -16.05 -21.87
CA GLN A 101 -5.32 -15.80 -23.14
C GLN A 101 -4.73 -14.60 -23.90
N TYR A 102 -4.38 -13.54 -23.16
CA TYR A 102 -3.82 -12.32 -23.73
C TYR A 102 -2.34 -12.53 -24.12
N ALA A 103 -1.55 -13.19 -23.28
CA ALA A 103 -0.16 -13.55 -23.60
C ALA A 103 -0.06 -14.50 -24.80
N GLN A 104 -0.99 -15.46 -24.93
CA GLN A 104 -1.08 -16.35 -26.10
C GLN A 104 -1.40 -15.59 -27.39
N LYS A 105 -2.20 -14.53 -27.31
CA LYS A 105 -2.56 -13.70 -28.47
C LYS A 105 -1.46 -12.74 -28.90
N THR A 106 -0.70 -12.18 -27.95
CA THR A 106 0.30 -11.12 -28.26
C THR A 106 1.74 -11.61 -28.28
N GLY A 107 2.00 -12.86 -27.88
CA GLY A 107 3.36 -13.39 -27.73
C GLY A 107 4.18 -12.74 -26.60
N THR A 108 3.58 -11.81 -25.85
CA THR A 108 4.24 -11.02 -24.81
C THR A 108 3.83 -11.54 -23.44
N SER A 109 4.78 -12.16 -22.73
CA SER A 109 4.57 -12.66 -21.36
C SER A 109 4.95 -11.63 -20.29
N PHE A 110 5.71 -10.59 -20.64
CA PHE A 110 6.15 -9.54 -19.73
C PHE A 110 5.90 -8.15 -20.34
N GLY A 111 5.30 -7.24 -19.56
CA GLY A 111 5.10 -5.88 -20.00
C GLY A 111 4.98 -4.88 -18.85
N PRO A 112 5.09 -3.57 -19.16
CA PRO A 112 4.88 -2.52 -18.18
C PRO A 112 3.44 -2.55 -17.66
N CYS A 113 3.26 -2.06 -16.43
CA CYS A 113 1.95 -1.85 -15.83
C CYS A 113 1.04 -1.07 -16.78
N PRO A 114 -0.19 -1.55 -17.06
CA PRO A 114 -1.10 -0.83 -17.94
C PRO A 114 -1.48 0.56 -17.42
N GLY A 115 -1.31 0.82 -16.12
CA GLY A 115 -1.51 2.14 -15.51
C GLY A 115 -0.31 3.10 -15.61
N GLN A 116 0.89 2.61 -15.93
CA GLN A 116 2.10 3.44 -15.98
C GLN A 116 1.99 4.53 -17.06
N GLY A 117 2.30 5.77 -16.69
CA GLY A 117 2.25 6.92 -17.60
C GLY A 117 0.84 7.29 -18.07
N LYS A 118 -0.18 6.50 -17.72
CA LYS A 118 -1.56 6.71 -18.14
C LYS A 118 -2.45 7.18 -17.01
N LEU A 119 -2.20 6.77 -15.77
CA LEU A 119 -3.06 7.10 -14.63
C LEU A 119 -2.39 8.09 -13.69
N SER A 120 -3.11 9.15 -13.28
CA SER A 120 -2.59 10.26 -12.46
C SER A 120 -2.11 9.86 -11.06
N ALA A 121 -2.44 8.64 -10.61
CA ALA A 121 -2.01 8.05 -9.34
C ALA A 121 -0.90 6.98 -9.50
N CYS A 122 -0.39 6.81 -10.72
CA CYS A 122 0.71 5.91 -11.05
C CYS A 122 1.95 6.70 -11.48
N PRO A 123 3.14 6.08 -11.47
CA PRO A 123 4.34 6.76 -11.95
C PRO A 123 4.18 7.17 -13.43
N PRO A 124 4.68 8.36 -13.85
CA PRO A 124 5.54 9.26 -13.09
C PRO A 124 4.82 10.23 -12.14
N PHE A 125 3.48 10.23 -12.11
CA PHE A 125 2.67 11.23 -11.40
C PHE A 125 2.51 10.95 -9.90
N SER A 126 2.83 9.73 -9.44
CA SER A 126 2.97 9.42 -8.02
C SER A 126 4.33 9.87 -7.48
N PHE A 127 4.36 10.12 -6.17
CA PHE A 127 5.60 10.42 -5.45
C PHE A 127 6.71 9.42 -5.79
N ASN A 128 7.93 9.91 -5.87
CA ASN A 128 9.11 9.06 -5.81
C ASN A 128 9.34 8.60 -4.34
N ALA A 129 10.29 7.69 -4.15
CA ALA A 129 10.55 7.13 -2.82
C ALA A 129 11.06 8.16 -1.81
N GLN A 130 11.84 9.14 -2.25
CA GLN A 130 12.36 10.22 -1.40
C GLN A 130 11.23 11.17 -0.96
N GLU A 131 10.39 11.63 -1.89
CA GLU A 131 9.22 12.45 -1.58
C GLU A 131 8.28 11.73 -0.60
N THR A 132 8.08 10.43 -0.79
CA THR A 132 7.28 9.61 0.13
C THR A 132 7.91 9.54 1.51
N ARG A 133 9.24 9.38 1.58
CA ARG A 133 9.98 9.41 2.85
C ARG A 133 9.82 10.75 3.57
N GLU A 134 9.93 11.86 2.86
CA GLU A 134 9.76 13.22 3.41
C GLU A 134 8.36 13.41 4.00
N LYS A 135 7.31 12.92 3.31
CA LYS A 135 5.93 12.95 3.85
C LYS A 135 5.77 12.10 5.10
N LEU A 136 6.36 10.90 5.11
CA LEU A 136 6.30 10.02 6.26
C LEU A 136 7.09 10.57 7.46
N ASN A 137 8.19 11.30 7.24
CA ASN A 137 8.99 11.93 8.31
C ASN A 137 8.25 13.08 9.01
N GLN A 138 7.18 13.61 8.39
CA GLN A 138 6.32 14.63 9.00
C GLN A 138 5.22 14.03 9.90
N ALA A 139 5.08 12.71 9.90
CA ALA A 139 4.06 11.96 10.63
C ALA A 139 4.69 11.08 11.71
N ASP A 140 3.93 10.82 12.79
CA ASP A 140 4.37 9.98 13.91
C ASP A 140 3.97 8.52 13.73
N ILE A 141 2.80 8.29 13.14
CA ILE A 141 2.27 6.96 12.88
C ILE A 141 1.81 6.82 11.43
N PHE A 142 1.88 5.59 10.94
CA PHE A 142 1.23 5.17 9.71
C PHE A 142 0.07 4.25 10.07
N ILE A 143 -1.15 4.59 9.64
CA ILE A 143 -2.33 3.75 9.82
C ILE A 143 -2.47 2.86 8.59
N ALA A 144 -2.37 1.55 8.78
CA ALA A 144 -2.60 0.55 7.75
C ALA A 144 -4.03 0.02 7.82
N ILE A 145 -4.63 -0.18 6.65
CA ILE A 145 -5.98 -0.72 6.49
C ILE A 145 -5.89 -1.87 5.49
N GLN A 146 -6.47 -3.00 5.85
CA GLN A 146 -6.46 -4.21 5.03
C GLN A 146 -7.89 -4.62 4.69
N SER A 147 -8.15 -4.96 3.43
CA SER A 147 -9.48 -5.39 2.96
C SER A 147 -9.75 -6.87 3.22
N LYS A 148 -11.04 -7.25 3.19
CA LYS A 148 -11.50 -8.65 3.11
C LYS A 148 -11.41 -9.22 1.70
N LYS A 149 -11.58 -8.36 0.69
CA LYS A 149 -11.61 -8.74 -0.73
C LYS A 149 -10.26 -8.48 -1.40
N PHE A 150 -9.84 -9.41 -2.25
CA PHE A 150 -8.62 -9.29 -3.06
C PHE A 150 -8.74 -8.23 -4.16
N VAL A 151 -9.88 -8.19 -4.84
CA VAL A 151 -10.13 -7.29 -5.95
C VAL A 151 -11.10 -6.19 -5.55
N GLU A 152 -10.96 -5.06 -6.23
CA GLU A 152 -11.97 -4.03 -6.20
C GLU A 152 -13.32 -4.61 -6.65
N PRO A 153 -14.38 -4.50 -5.83
CA PRO A 153 -15.70 -4.97 -6.21
C PRO A 153 -16.22 -4.16 -7.40
N PRO A 154 -16.60 -4.80 -8.52
CA PRO A 154 -17.11 -4.09 -9.70
C PRO A 154 -18.30 -3.17 -9.39
N GLU A 155 -19.12 -3.55 -8.41
CA GLU A 155 -20.32 -2.83 -7.95
C GLU A 155 -20.03 -1.54 -7.16
N ILE A 156 -18.80 -1.37 -6.67
CA ILE A 156 -18.38 -0.22 -5.85
C ILE A 156 -16.95 0.17 -6.23
N ARG A 157 -16.77 0.69 -7.45
CA ARG A 157 -15.49 1.25 -7.89
C ARG A 157 -15.08 2.46 -7.07
N GLY A 158 -13.78 2.66 -6.89
CA GLY A 158 -13.19 3.69 -6.04
C GLY A 158 -13.47 3.50 -4.55
N TRP A 159 -13.89 2.32 -4.08
CA TRP A 159 -14.36 2.17 -2.69
C TRP A 159 -13.27 2.54 -1.68
N GLN A 160 -12.04 2.10 -1.91
CA GLN A 160 -10.91 2.38 -1.03
C GLN A 160 -10.56 3.87 -1.08
N ASP A 161 -10.58 4.50 -2.25
CA ASP A 161 -10.20 5.91 -2.40
C ASP A 161 -11.22 6.84 -1.72
N VAL A 162 -12.51 6.53 -1.87
CA VAL A 162 -13.59 7.25 -1.18
C VAL A 162 -13.46 7.06 0.33
N LEU A 163 -13.20 5.83 0.78
CA LEU A 163 -13.08 5.52 2.21
C LEU A 163 -11.85 6.18 2.84
N VAL A 164 -10.70 6.17 2.15
CA VAL A 164 -9.47 6.85 2.57
C VAL A 164 -9.70 8.35 2.68
N ASN A 165 -10.37 8.98 1.71
CA ASN A 165 -10.67 10.42 1.78
C ASN A 165 -11.63 10.76 2.93
N LYS A 166 -12.65 9.93 3.17
CA LYS A 166 -13.53 10.10 4.35
C LYS A 166 -12.76 9.94 5.66
N TYR A 167 -11.85 8.96 5.72
CA TYR A 167 -11.07 8.69 6.91
C TYR A 167 -10.03 9.78 7.16
N LYS A 168 -9.39 10.31 6.11
CA LYS A 168 -8.56 11.51 6.17
C LYS A 168 -9.30 12.66 6.84
N LYS A 169 -10.50 13.01 6.36
CA LYS A 169 -11.31 14.09 6.94
C LYS A 169 -11.65 13.85 8.41
N ALA A 170 -11.93 12.60 8.78
CA ALA A 170 -12.23 12.25 10.16
C ALA A 170 -11.00 12.37 11.08
N LEU A 171 -9.82 11.96 10.60
CA LEU A 171 -8.54 12.14 11.28
C LEU A 171 -8.19 13.63 11.43
N GLU A 172 -8.33 14.42 10.36
CA GLU A 172 -8.08 15.87 10.40
C GLU A 172 -9.07 16.61 11.30
N LYS A 173 -10.32 16.15 11.41
CA LYS A 173 -11.25 16.69 12.40
C LYS A 173 -10.81 16.41 13.84
N ALA A 174 -10.16 15.26 14.06
CA ALA A 174 -9.78 14.80 15.39
C ALA A 174 -8.41 15.36 15.85
N ALA A 175 -7.40 15.37 14.97
CA ALA A 175 -6.05 15.86 15.24
C ALA A 175 -5.79 17.29 14.74
N GLY A 176 -6.70 17.88 13.97
CA GLY A 176 -6.52 19.19 13.34
C GLY A 176 -6.11 19.10 11.87
N GLU A 177 -6.38 20.18 11.14
CA GLU A 177 -6.12 20.28 9.71
C GLU A 177 -4.62 20.11 9.40
N GLY A 178 -4.31 19.33 8.36
CA GLY A 178 -2.92 19.02 8.00
C GLY A 178 -2.24 17.94 8.84
N SER A 179 -2.94 17.35 9.83
CA SER A 179 -2.41 16.19 10.58
C SER A 179 -2.18 14.96 9.69
N VAL A 180 -2.92 14.81 8.59
CA VAL A 180 -2.70 13.74 7.60
C VAL A 180 -1.71 14.21 6.55
N THR A 181 -0.46 13.76 6.65
CA THR A 181 0.64 14.22 5.77
C THR A 181 0.65 13.53 4.41
N ALA A 182 0.11 12.31 4.34
CA ALA A 182 -0.08 11.56 3.10
C ALA A 182 -1.18 10.51 3.21
N ALA A 183 -1.81 10.20 2.08
CA ALA A 183 -2.84 9.17 1.96
C ALA A 183 -2.53 8.26 0.76
N PHE A 184 -2.65 6.95 0.98
CA PHE A 184 -2.23 5.93 0.03
C PHE A 184 -3.32 4.87 -0.17
N GLY A 185 -3.36 4.31 -1.38
CA GLY A 185 -4.29 3.29 -1.83
C GLY A 185 -3.55 1.98 -2.17
N ALA A 186 -4.29 0.92 -2.48
CA ALA A 186 -3.71 -0.37 -2.85
C ALA A 186 -3.42 -0.52 -4.36
N GLY A 187 -3.80 0.49 -5.17
CA GLY A 187 -3.73 0.43 -6.63
C GLY A 187 -3.99 1.81 -7.26
N PRO A 188 -4.16 1.87 -8.59
CA PRO A 188 -4.47 3.13 -9.25
C PRO A 188 -5.78 3.72 -8.72
N CYS A 189 -5.78 5.02 -8.42
CA CYS A 189 -6.99 5.76 -8.03
C CYS A 189 -8.15 5.52 -9.02
N GLN A 190 -9.33 5.20 -8.50
CA GLN A 190 -10.57 4.96 -9.26
C GLN A 190 -11.69 5.94 -8.89
N LEU A 191 -11.40 7.05 -8.22
CA LEU A 191 -12.41 8.02 -7.76
C LEU A 191 -13.34 8.52 -8.87
N CYS A 192 -12.78 8.80 -10.05
CA CYS A 192 -13.51 9.41 -11.17
C CYS A 192 -13.83 8.39 -12.27
N HIS A 193 -13.98 7.10 -11.93
CA HIS A 193 -14.13 6.07 -12.96
C HIS A 193 -15.33 6.35 -13.90
N PRO A 194 -15.14 6.33 -15.25
CA PRO A 194 -13.90 6.07 -15.97
C PRO A 194 -12.90 7.23 -15.88
N ASN A 195 -11.66 6.92 -15.52
CA ASN A 195 -10.63 7.89 -15.16
C ASN A 195 -10.36 8.88 -16.31
N PRO A 196 -10.80 10.15 -16.23
CA PRO A 196 -10.64 11.13 -17.31
C PRO A 196 -9.17 11.50 -17.53
N CYS A 197 -8.34 11.30 -16.50
CA CYS A 197 -6.91 11.47 -16.58
C CYS A 197 -6.18 10.36 -17.36
N LEU A 198 -6.90 9.28 -17.71
CA LEU A 198 -6.34 8.20 -18.50
C LEU A 198 -5.90 8.72 -19.87
N GLY A 199 -4.62 8.54 -20.21
CA GLY A 199 -4.08 8.93 -21.52
C GLY A 199 -3.65 10.40 -21.63
N GLY A 200 -3.37 11.06 -20.50
CA GLY A 200 -2.83 12.43 -20.49
C GLY A 200 -3.87 13.51 -20.18
N GLY A 201 -5.11 13.14 -19.85
CA GLY A 201 -6.11 14.08 -19.38
C GLY A 201 -5.82 14.59 -17.95
N GLU A 202 -6.54 15.64 -17.55
CA GLU A 202 -6.42 16.20 -16.20
C GLU A 202 -7.17 15.38 -15.15
N CYS A 203 -6.66 15.40 -13.92
CA CYS A 203 -7.36 14.81 -12.79
C CYS A 203 -8.51 15.75 -12.38
N ARG A 204 -9.75 15.23 -12.30
CA ARG A 204 -10.93 16.03 -11.90
C ARG A 204 -11.00 16.33 -10.39
N SER A 205 -10.23 15.62 -9.58
CA SER A 205 -10.20 15.78 -8.12
C SER A 205 -8.77 15.65 -7.59
N PRO A 206 -7.87 16.56 -7.98
CA PRO A 206 -6.46 16.50 -7.59
C PRO A 206 -6.24 16.46 -6.07
N GLU A 207 -7.09 17.16 -5.31
CA GLU A 207 -7.09 17.24 -3.84
C GLU A 207 -7.50 15.93 -3.15
N HIS A 208 -8.24 15.07 -3.85
CA HIS A 208 -8.69 13.76 -3.35
C HIS A 208 -7.86 12.61 -3.90
N ARG A 209 -6.84 12.90 -4.70
CA ARG A 209 -6.00 11.89 -5.33
C ARG A 209 -5.28 11.04 -4.29
N VAL A 210 -5.42 9.72 -4.43
CA VAL A 210 -4.77 8.73 -3.58
C VAL A 210 -3.73 7.98 -4.42
N PHE A 211 -2.49 7.91 -3.95
CA PHE A 211 -1.40 7.23 -4.65
C PHE A 211 -1.28 5.77 -4.19
N ALA A 212 -0.98 4.83 -5.09
CA ALA A 212 -0.77 3.45 -4.67
C ALA A 212 0.49 3.33 -3.81
N LEU A 213 0.47 2.55 -2.73
CA LEU A 213 1.65 2.34 -1.86
C LEU A 213 2.90 1.94 -2.66
N GLU A 214 2.81 0.89 -3.49
CA GLU A 214 3.95 0.43 -4.30
C GLU A 214 4.39 1.51 -5.32
N SER A 215 3.45 2.31 -5.84
CA SER A 215 3.78 3.41 -6.78
C SER A 215 4.53 4.56 -6.13
N ALA A 216 4.43 4.67 -4.80
CA ALA A 216 5.14 5.62 -3.96
C ALA A 216 6.43 5.01 -3.39
N GLY A 217 6.80 3.79 -3.81
CA GLY A 217 7.99 3.09 -3.35
C GLY A 217 7.84 2.41 -1.99
N ILE A 218 6.62 2.32 -1.43
CA ILE A 218 6.40 1.64 -0.15
C ILE A 218 6.42 0.13 -0.33
N ALA A 219 7.25 -0.54 0.46
CA ALA A 219 7.43 -1.98 0.48
C ALA A 219 6.24 -2.69 1.20
N VAL A 220 5.11 -2.85 0.50
CA VAL A 220 3.84 -3.32 1.09
C VAL A 220 3.96 -4.69 1.77
N LEU A 221 4.77 -5.61 1.25
CA LEU A 221 4.97 -6.92 1.88
C LEU A 221 5.64 -6.78 3.25
N GLN A 222 6.67 -5.93 3.33
CA GLN A 222 7.37 -5.69 4.59
C GLN A 222 6.48 -4.92 5.57
N LEU A 223 5.71 -3.94 5.09
CA LEU A 223 4.67 -3.27 5.88
C LEU A 223 3.70 -4.27 6.52
N CYS A 224 3.20 -5.25 5.75
CA CYS A 224 2.26 -6.24 6.27
C CYS A 224 2.91 -7.21 7.27
N ARG A 225 4.17 -7.60 7.05
CA ARG A 225 4.94 -8.42 8.02
C ARG A 225 5.21 -7.66 9.32
N ASP A 226 5.49 -6.37 9.24
CA ASP A 226 5.69 -5.53 10.42
C ASP A 226 4.38 -5.33 11.18
N MET A 227 3.27 -5.13 10.47
CA MET A 227 1.94 -5.14 11.10
C MET A 227 1.65 -6.47 11.81
N ALA A 228 1.93 -7.61 11.16
CA ALA A 228 1.74 -8.93 11.76
C ALA A 228 2.59 -9.10 13.04
N LEU A 229 3.85 -8.69 12.99
CA LEU A 229 4.77 -8.74 14.13
C LEU A 229 4.29 -7.88 15.30
N LEU A 230 3.90 -6.63 15.03
CA LEU A 230 3.58 -5.63 16.04
C LEU A 230 2.19 -5.82 16.67
N SER A 231 1.25 -6.38 15.91
CA SER A 231 -0.10 -6.68 16.39
C SER A 231 -0.27 -8.12 16.90
N GLU A 232 0.77 -8.94 16.77
CA GLU A 232 0.75 -10.39 17.04
C GLU A 232 -0.36 -11.14 16.27
N ASP A 233 -0.72 -10.63 15.09
CA ASP A 233 -1.78 -11.16 14.23
C ASP A 233 -1.23 -11.47 12.84
N SER A 234 -0.84 -12.73 12.65
CA SER A 234 -0.30 -13.26 11.38
C SER A 234 -1.26 -13.09 10.20
N GLY A 235 -2.56 -12.86 10.43
CA GLY A 235 -3.50 -12.60 9.35
C GLY A 235 -3.27 -11.26 8.63
N TRP A 236 -2.38 -10.39 9.14
CA TRP A 236 -1.92 -9.22 8.39
C TRP A 236 -1.03 -9.59 7.22
N GLU A 237 -0.30 -10.70 7.31
CA GLU A 237 0.62 -11.12 6.25
C GLU A 237 -0.12 -11.31 4.94
N ILE A 238 0.51 -10.83 3.87
CA ILE A 238 0.07 -11.05 2.51
C ILE A 238 1.06 -11.98 1.83
N LYS A 239 0.56 -12.92 1.03
CA LYS A 239 1.41 -13.73 0.17
C LYS A 239 1.43 -13.09 -1.20
N PHE A 240 2.59 -12.52 -1.55
CA PHE A 240 2.79 -12.04 -2.91
C PHE A 240 2.79 -13.23 -3.86
N SER A 241 2.03 -13.11 -4.95
CA SER A 241 2.13 -14.03 -6.08
C SER A 241 1.94 -13.22 -7.35
N LYS A 242 2.94 -12.41 -7.72
CA LYS A 242 3.02 -11.86 -9.08
C LYS A 242 3.62 -12.97 -9.95
N TYR A 243 2.87 -13.41 -10.96
CA TYR A 243 3.16 -14.61 -11.73
C TYR A 243 4.48 -14.50 -12.50
N PHE A 244 5.22 -15.61 -12.56
CA PHE A 244 6.21 -15.86 -13.61
C PHE A 244 5.83 -17.18 -14.30
N ALA A 245 5.40 -17.08 -15.54
CA ALA A 245 4.73 -18.10 -16.36
C ALA A 245 5.13 -19.57 -16.11
N THR A 246 4.45 -20.27 -15.20
CA THR A 246 4.49 -21.75 -15.16
C THR A 246 3.10 -22.32 -14.89
N TYR A 247 2.82 -23.48 -15.48
CA TYR A 247 1.55 -24.22 -15.36
C TYR A 247 1.28 -24.80 -13.96
N ARG A 248 2.19 -24.59 -13.00
CA ARG A 248 2.14 -25.14 -11.64
C ARG A 248 1.66 -24.12 -10.59
N GLN A 249 1.03 -23.03 -11.02
CA GLN A 249 0.76 -21.89 -10.14
C GLN A 249 -0.64 -21.90 -9.53
N THR A 250 -0.70 -21.55 -8.24
CA THR A 250 -1.91 -21.28 -7.46
C THR A 250 -2.30 -19.80 -7.50
N HIS A 251 -3.58 -19.51 -7.31
CA HIS A 251 -4.11 -18.15 -7.37
C HIS A 251 -3.62 -17.27 -6.21
N LYS A 252 -3.57 -15.96 -6.47
CA LYS A 252 -3.31 -14.92 -5.49
C LYS A 252 -4.30 -14.97 -4.32
N GLU A 253 -3.79 -15.06 -3.10
CA GLU A 253 -4.51 -14.68 -1.88
C GLU A 253 -3.98 -13.32 -1.43
N TRP A 254 -4.46 -12.21 -2.01
CA TRP A 254 -4.10 -10.89 -1.48
C TRP A 254 -5.26 -10.25 -0.76
N LYS A 255 -4.89 -9.34 0.13
CA LYS A 255 -5.77 -8.33 0.68
C LYS A 255 -5.25 -6.99 0.20
N LEU A 256 -6.15 -6.09 -0.19
CA LEU A 256 -5.79 -4.72 -0.55
C LEU A 256 -5.33 -4.03 0.72
N THR A 257 -4.09 -3.54 0.72
CA THR A 257 -3.51 -2.74 1.80
C THR A 257 -3.40 -1.30 1.35
N PHE A 258 -3.90 -0.38 2.15
CA PHE A 258 -3.87 1.06 1.94
C PHE A 258 -3.73 1.76 3.30
N GLY A 259 -3.51 3.07 3.33
CA GLY A 259 -3.21 3.71 4.62
C GLY A 259 -2.98 5.20 4.57
N LEU A 260 -2.78 5.79 5.75
CA LEU A 260 -2.56 7.22 5.95
C LEU A 260 -1.39 7.45 6.88
N ALA A 261 -0.56 8.45 6.58
CA ALA A 261 0.48 8.96 7.48
C ALA A 261 -0.11 10.09 8.31
N VAL A 262 0.00 9.99 9.64
CA VAL A 262 -0.66 10.90 10.59
C VAL A 262 0.34 11.44 11.60
N LYS A 263 0.36 12.76 11.74
CA LYS A 263 1.03 13.50 12.80
C LYS A 263 0.12 13.58 14.02
N LEU A 264 0.66 13.27 15.19
CA LEU A 264 -0.02 13.38 16.46
C LEU A 264 0.29 14.77 17.03
N THR A 265 -0.68 15.67 16.92
CA THR A 265 -0.63 17.09 17.33
C THR A 265 -1.26 17.31 18.69
#